data_AF-A0A3G8GN17-F1
#
_entry.id   AF-A0A3G8GN17-F1
#
_cell.length_a   1.000
_cell.length_b   1.000
_cell.length_c   1.000
_cell.angle_alpha   90.00
_cell.angle_beta   90.00
_cell.angle_gamma   90.00
#
_symmetry.space_group_name_H-M   'P 1'
#
loop_
_entity.id
_entity.type
_entity.pdbx_description
1 polymer ?
#
loop_
_entity_poly.entity_id
_entity_poly.type
_entity_poly.pdbx_seq_one_letter_code
_entity_poly.pdbx_strand_id
1 'polypeptide(L)'
;MEEIHSLLSVSISEFKQNPGKVVEEAHGQPVAVLNHNRPAFYTVSPELMAKMAELYDERQLEPLVRSRLKSLDQAVEVSLDDL
;
A
#
# COMPACT_ATOMS: atom_id res chain seq x y z
N MET A 1 20.49 -0.01 -14.00
CA MET A 1 19.42 -0.92 -13.57
C MET A 1 18.40 -0.08 -12.85
N GLU A 2 17.12 -0.19 -13.20
CA GLU A 2 16.05 0.43 -12.42
C GLU A 2 15.94 -0.28 -11.06
N GLU A 3 15.58 0.46 -10.03
CA GLU A 3 15.45 -0.07 -8.68
C GLU A 3 14.21 -0.97 -8.58
N ILE A 4 14.38 -2.17 -8.02
CA ILE A 4 13.29 -3.12 -7.80
C ILE A 4 12.88 -2.99 -6.33
N HIS A 5 11.63 -2.59 -6.08
CA HIS A 5 11.10 -2.39 -4.73
C HIS A 5 10.40 -3.65 -4.18
N SER A 6 10.86 -4.83 -4.60
CA SER A 6 10.43 -6.12 -4.08
C SER A 6 11.61 -7.10 -4.03
N LEU A 7 11.57 -8.01 -3.05
CA LEU A 7 12.49 -9.14 -2.94
C LEU A 7 12.16 -10.26 -3.93
N LEU A 8 10.96 -10.27 -4.50
CA LEU A 8 10.48 -11.26 -5.45
C LEU A 8 10.31 -10.62 -6.83
N SER A 9 10.73 -11.33 -7.87
CA SER A 9 10.51 -10.88 -9.25
C SER A 9 10.25 -12.05 -10.18
N VAL A 10 9.48 -11.79 -11.23
CA VAL A 10 9.08 -12.77 -12.24
C VAL A 10 9.04 -12.11 -13.61
N SER A 11 9.35 -12.84 -14.68
CA SER A 11 9.19 -12.29 -16.03
C SER A 11 7.71 -12.18 -16.41
N ILE A 12 7.34 -11.21 -17.26
CA ILE A 12 5.97 -11.07 -17.75
C ILE A 12 5.48 -12.33 -18.48
N SER A 13 6.38 -13.09 -19.11
CA SER A 13 6.06 -14.34 -19.77
C SER A 13 5.68 -15.44 -18.77
N GLU A 14 6.47 -15.59 -17.70
CA GLU A 14 6.21 -16.56 -16.63
C GLU A 14 4.96 -16.20 -15.83
N PHE A 15 4.77 -14.91 -15.54
CA PHE A 15 3.56 -14.42 -14.89
C PHE A 15 2.30 -14.77 -15.69
N LYS A 16 2.33 -14.57 -17.02
CA LYS A 16 1.19 -14.90 -17.90
C LYS A 16 0.89 -16.39 -17.98
N GLN A 17 1.89 -17.26 -17.78
CA GLN A 17 1.69 -18.71 -17.83
C GLN A 17 0.84 -19.19 -16.65
N ASN A 18 1.12 -18.70 -15.44
CA ASN A 18 0.33 -19.05 -14.26
C ASN A 18 0.35 -17.93 -13.19
N PRO A 19 -0.53 -16.93 -13.32
CA PRO A 19 -0.61 -15.82 -12.35
C PRO A 19 -0.92 -16.30 -10.94
N GLY A 20 -1.79 -17.31 -10.80
CA GLY A 20 -2.21 -17.85 -9.50
C GLY A 20 -1.04 -18.44 -8.72
N LYS A 21 -0.21 -19.25 -9.38
CA LYS A 21 0.98 -19.85 -8.77
C LYS A 21 1.97 -18.79 -8.27
N VAL A 22 2.24 -17.75 -9.07
CA VAL A 22 3.13 -16.65 -8.67
C VAL A 22 2.62 -15.96 -7.41
N VAL A 23 1.31 -15.71 -7.32
CA VAL A 23 0.70 -15.06 -6.15
C VAL A 23 0.71 -15.99 -4.93
N GLU A 24 0.46 -17.28 -5.11
CA GLU A 24 0.49 -18.28 -4.03
C GLU A 24 1.91 -18.42 -3.43
N GLU A 25 2.93 -18.56 -4.28
CA GLU A 25 4.33 -18.67 -3.88
C GLU A 25 4.88 -17.38 -3.26
N ALA A 26 4.25 -16.23 -3.56
CA ALA A 26 4.62 -14.96 -2.95
C ALA A 26 4.24 -14.85 -1.47
N HIS A 27 3.34 -15.71 -0.96
CA HIS A 27 2.92 -15.71 0.45
C HIS A 27 2.55 -14.31 0.98
N GLY A 28 1.83 -13.53 0.18
CA GLY A 28 1.40 -12.17 0.52
C GLY A 28 2.45 -11.07 0.32
N GLN A 29 3.68 -11.42 -0.08
CA GLN A 29 4.71 -10.45 -0.44
C GLN A 29 4.42 -9.82 -1.82
N PRO A 30 4.85 -8.56 -2.05
CA PRO A 30 4.77 -7.97 -3.38
C PRO A 30 5.68 -8.73 -4.35
N VAL A 31 5.31 -8.84 -5.63
CA VAL A 31 6.17 -9.42 -6.67
C VAL A 31 6.34 -8.41 -7.80
N ALA A 32 7.58 -8.13 -8.19
CA ALA A 32 7.88 -7.31 -9.35
C ALA A 32 7.71 -8.12 -10.65
N VAL A 33 6.82 -7.70 -11.53
CA VAL A 33 6.67 -8.31 -12.86
C VAL A 33 7.53 -7.54 -13.86
N LEU A 34 8.49 -8.22 -14.45
CA LEU A 34 9.51 -7.64 -15.30
C LEU A 34 9.16 -7.79 -16.79
N ASN A 35 9.31 -6.72 -17.56
CA ASN A 35 9.22 -6.73 -19.01
C ASN A 35 10.55 -6.22 -19.60
N HIS A 36 11.23 -7.05 -20.40
CA HIS A 36 12.59 -6.76 -20.89
C HIS A 36 13.56 -6.37 -19.76
N ASN A 37 13.56 -7.13 -18.66
CA ASN A 37 14.39 -6.91 -17.46
C ASN A 37 14.18 -5.56 -16.76
N ARG A 38 13.02 -4.91 -16.98
CA ARG A 38 12.60 -3.69 -16.27
C ARG A 38 11.28 -3.94 -15.54
N PRO A 39 11.10 -3.44 -14.31
CA PRO A 39 9.81 -3.52 -13.63
C PRO A 39 8.71 -2.86 -14.46
N ALA A 40 7.70 -3.64 -14.83
CA ALA A 40 6.53 -3.13 -15.54
C ALA A 40 5.40 -2.78 -14.56
N PHE A 41 5.19 -3.64 -13.57
CA PHE A 41 4.22 -3.45 -12.49
C PHE A 41 4.56 -4.37 -11.31
N TYR A 42 3.87 -4.16 -10.19
CA TYR A 42 3.94 -5.02 -9.01
C TYR A 42 2.60 -5.71 -8.80
N THR A 43 2.61 -6.98 -8.45
CA THR A 43 1.45 -7.65 -7.88
C THR A 43 1.53 -7.58 -6.37
N VAL A 44 0.42 -7.28 -5.72
CA VAL A 44 0.30 -7.25 -4.26
C VAL A 44 -0.94 -8.03 -3.86
N SER A 45 -0.92 -8.65 -2.69
CA SER A 45 -2.13 -9.30 -2.17
C SER A 45 -3.19 -8.23 -1.82
N PRO A 46 -4.48 -8.60 -1.79
CA PRO A 46 -5.54 -7.68 -1.37
C PRO A 46 -5.28 -7.07 0.02
N GLU A 47 -4.77 -7.87 0.97
CA GLU A 47 -4.45 -7.45 2.33
C GLU A 47 -3.32 -6.42 2.35
N LEU A 48 -2.27 -6.65 1.55
CA LEU A 48 -1.17 -5.70 1.42
C LEU A 48 -1.64 -4.39 0.75
N MET A 49 -2.50 -4.48 -0.27
CA MET A 49 -3.09 -3.30 -0.91
C MET A 49 -3.92 -2.48 0.09
N ALA A 50 -4.78 -3.12 0.87
CA ALA A 50 -5.60 -2.45 1.89
C ALA A 50 -4.72 -1.74 2.92
N LYS A 51 -3.66 -2.40 3.40
CA LYS A 51 -2.72 -1.82 4.35
C LYS A 51 -1.95 -0.62 3.76
N MET A 52 -1.56 -0.67 2.49
CA MET A 52 -0.91 0.46 1.82
C MET A 52 -1.86 1.67 1.72
N ALA A 53 -3.14 1.43 1.41
CA ALA A 53 -4.14 2.49 1.34
C ALA A 53 -4.37 3.14 2.71
N GLU A 54 -4.53 2.34 3.77
CA GLU A 54 -4.69 2.84 5.14
C GLU A 54 -3.49 3.70 5.58
N LEU A 55 -2.26 3.22 5.37
CA LEU A 55 -1.05 3.99 5.69
C LEU A 55 -0.94 5.29 4.88
N TYR A 56 -1.41 5.28 3.63
CA TYR A 56 -1.43 6.48 2.80
C TYR A 56 -2.42 7.50 3.37
N ASP A 57 -3.62 7.07 3.73
CA ASP A 57 -4.66 7.91 4.32
C ASP A 57 -4.21 8.51 5.67
N GLU A 58 -3.62 7.69 6.54
CA GLU A 58 -3.04 8.16 7.81
C GLU A 58 -2.01 9.28 7.58
N ARG A 59 -1.11 9.10 6.60
CA ARG A 59 -0.07 10.08 6.28
C ARG A 59 -0.65 11.39 5.73
N GLN A 60 -1.77 11.33 5.01
CA GLN A 60 -2.47 12.53 4.54
C GLN A 60 -3.18 13.26 5.67
N LEU A 61 -3.71 12.53 6.65
CA LEU A 61 -4.40 13.09 7.82
C LEU A 61 -3.44 13.64 8.87
N GLU A 62 -2.21 13.11 8.97
CA GLU A 62 -1.22 13.47 9.99
C GLU A 62 -1.05 15.00 10.15
N PRO A 63 -0.85 15.81 9.09
CA PRO A 63 -0.65 17.25 9.24
C PRO A 63 -1.88 17.97 9.80
N LEU A 64 -3.08 17.55 9.38
CA LEU A 64 -4.34 18.12 9.87
C LEU A 64 -4.54 17.82 11.35
N VAL A 65 -4.32 16.56 11.74
CA VAL A 65 -4.40 16.13 13.15
C VAL A 65 -3.39 16.92 13.98
N ARG A 66 -2.12 17.00 13.55
CA ARG A 66 -1.09 17.79 14.23
C ARG A 66 -1.45 19.27 14.34
N SER A 67 -2.08 19.84 13.32
CA SER A 67 -2.55 21.24 13.35
C SER A 67 -3.64 21.43 14.39
N ARG A 68 -4.66 20.57 14.39
CA ARG A 68 -5.80 20.61 15.33
C ARG A 68 -5.37 20.38 16.78
N LEU A 69 -4.39 19.50 17.02
CA LEU A 69 -3.85 19.27 18.35
C LEU A 69 -3.21 20.53 18.97
N LYS A 70 -2.77 21.51 18.16
CA LYS A 70 -2.20 22.76 18.66
C LYS A 70 -3.24 23.76 19.18
N SER A 71 -4.52 23.57 18.84
CA SER A 71 -5.62 24.46 19.23
C SER A 71 -6.64 23.77 20.15
N LEU A 72 -6.19 22.76 20.93
CA LEU A 72 -7.05 22.01 21.84
C LEU A 72 -7.63 22.88 22.96
N ASP A 73 -6.92 23.94 23.35
CA ASP A 73 -7.38 24.95 24.31
C ASP A 73 -8.62 25.73 23.83
N GLN A 74 -8.88 25.72 22.53
CA GLN A 74 -10.04 26.37 21.89
C GLN A 74 -11.11 25.36 21.46
N ALA A 75 -10.97 24.08 21.80
CA ALA A 75 -11.92 23.06 21.41
C ALA A 75 -13.26 23.24 22.15
N VAL A 76 -14.36 22.94 21.43
CA VAL A 76 -15.71 22.87 22.02
C VAL A 76 -16.01 21.41 22.31
N GLU A 77 -16.31 21.10 23.57
CA GLU A 77 -16.75 19.77 23.99
C GLU A 77 -18.18 19.52 23.50
N VAL A 78 -18.41 18.35 22.89
CA VAL A 78 -19.72 17.92 22.36
C VAL A 78 -19.95 16.46 22.72
N SER A 79 -21.17 16.10 23.12
CA SER A 79 -21.56 14.70 23.30
C SER A 79 -21.93 14.06 21.96
N LEU A 80 -21.71 12.75 21.83
CA LEU A 80 -22.21 11.99 20.67
C LEU A 80 -23.74 11.93 20.62
N ASP A 81 -24.40 12.01 21.77
CA ASP A 81 -25.87 12.01 21.86
C ASP A 81 -26.50 13.34 21.40
N ASP A 82 -25.70 14.40 21.22
CA ASP A 82 -26.13 15.73 20.81
C ASP A 82 -26.00 15.99 19.28
N LEU A 83 -25.59 14.97 18.51
CA LEU A 83 -25.40 15.00 17.05
C LEU A 83 -26.56 14.30 16.31
#